data_AF-A0A7Y3I0C7-F1
#
_entry.id   AF-A0A7Y3I0C7-F1
#
_cell.length_a   1.000
_cell.length_b   1.000
_cell.length_c   1.000
_cell.angle_alpha   90.00
_cell.angle_beta   90.00
_cell.angle_gamma   90.00
#
_symmetry.space_group_name_H-M   'P 1'
#
loop_
_entity.id
_entity.type
_entity.pdbx_description
1 polymer ?
#
loop_
_entity_poly.entity_id
_entity_poly.type
_entity_poly.pdbx_seq_one_letter_code
_entity_poly.pdbx_strand_id
1 'polypeptide(L)'
;MTPEEFQRVDAVFQRAVGLSPGERPRYLDDTCADEPRVRAEVEALLEQDAAPHHLLMADAATRRASTSPAPAPTRIGPYRIIDVLGAGAMGVVYRAEQDNPR
;
A
#
# COMPACT_ATOMS: atom_id res chain seq x y z
N MET A 1 4.36 -19.56 -5.21
CA MET A 1 4.32 -18.60 -6.31
C MET A 1 5.75 -18.24 -6.65
N THR A 2 6.20 -18.48 -7.87
CA THR A 2 7.52 -18.05 -8.34
C THR A 2 7.51 -16.55 -8.63
N PRO A 3 8.68 -15.87 -8.70
CA PRO A 3 8.74 -14.46 -9.06
C PRO A 3 8.07 -14.14 -10.41
N GLU A 4 8.17 -15.05 -11.38
CA GLU A 4 7.59 -14.92 -12.71
C GLU A 4 6.05 -15.03 -12.67
N GLU A 5 5.53 -15.99 -11.90
CA GLU A 5 4.08 -16.12 -11.65
C GLU A 5 3.53 -14.85 -10.99
N PHE A 6 4.25 -14.28 -10.02
CA PHE A 6 3.85 -13.04 -9.35
C PHE A 6 3.82 -11.84 -10.31
N GLN A 7 4.86 -11.66 -11.12
CA GLN A 7 4.90 -10.59 -12.12
C GLN A 7 3.75 -10.71 -13.13
N ARG A 8 3.40 -11.94 -13.50
CA ARG A 8 2.28 -12.23 -14.38
C ARG A 8 0.94 -11.85 -13.74
N VAL A 9 0.71 -12.26 -12.50
CA VAL A 9 -0.49 -11.90 -11.72
C VAL A 9 -0.62 -10.38 -11.61
N ASP A 10 0.45 -9.67 -11.25
CA ASP A 10 0.43 -8.21 -11.10
C ASP A 10 0.08 -7.51 -12.43
N ALA A 11 0.74 -7.90 -13.54
CA ALA A 11 0.46 -7.30 -14.85
C ALA A 11 -1.00 -7.48 -15.30
N VAL A 12 -1.57 -8.67 -15.08
CA VAL A 12 -2.97 -8.96 -15.45
C VAL A 12 -3.94 -8.23 -14.52
N PHE A 13 -3.67 -8.20 -13.21
CA PHE A 13 -4.47 -7.47 -12.24
C PHE A 13 -4.53 -5.96 -12.52
N GLN A 14 -3.37 -5.31 -12.77
CA GLN A 14 -3.29 -3.88 -13.08
C GLN A 14 -4.12 -3.50 -14.32
N ARG A 15 -4.22 -4.41 -15.30
CA ARG A 15 -5.08 -4.19 -16.45
C ARG A 15 -6.55 -4.43 -16.13
N ALA A 16 -6.86 -5.51 -15.41
CA ALA A 16 -8.24 -5.92 -15.09
C ALA A 16 -8.95 -4.95 -14.14
N VAL A 17 -8.24 -4.33 -13.19
CA VAL A 17 -8.82 -3.36 -12.24
C VAL A 17 -9.38 -2.13 -12.95
N GLY A 18 -8.75 -1.71 -14.05
CA GLY A 18 -9.20 -0.59 -14.89
C GLY A 18 -10.38 -0.92 -15.81
N LEU A 19 -10.78 -2.19 -15.93
CA LEU A 19 -11.93 -2.61 -16.72
C LEU A 19 -13.22 -2.60 -15.89
N SER A 20 -14.35 -2.43 -16.58
CA SER A 20 -15.65 -2.55 -15.93
C SER A 20 -15.90 -4.00 -15.45
N PRO A 21 -16.67 -4.22 -14.37
CA PRO A 21 -16.89 -5.57 -13.82
C PRO A 21 -17.42 -6.59 -14.84
N GLY A 22 -18.18 -6.16 -15.85
CA GLY A 22 -18.69 -7.03 -16.91
C GLY A 22 -17.65 -7.44 -17.96
N GLU A 23 -16.57 -6.67 -18.12
CA GLU A 23 -15.51 -6.94 -19.10
C GLU A 23 -14.37 -7.81 -18.52
N ARG A 24 -14.22 -7.83 -17.19
CA ARG A 24 -13.17 -8.58 -16.48
C ARG A 24 -13.20 -10.09 -16.77
N PRO A 25 -14.35 -10.81 -16.73
CA PRO A 25 -14.36 -12.25 -16.97
C PRO A 25 -13.82 -12.61 -18.35
N ARG A 26 -14.27 -11.89 -19.39
CA ARG A 26 -13.81 -12.08 -20.77
C ARG A 26 -12.32 -11.80 -20.92
N TYR A 27 -11.83 -10.73 -20.30
CA TYR A 27 -10.41 -10.40 -20.33
C TYR A 27 -9.54 -11.49 -19.66
N LEU A 28 -10.00 -12.06 -18.55
CA LEU A 28 -9.31 -13.14 -17.85
C LEU A 28 -9.39 -14.46 -18.61
N ASP A 29 -10.53 -14.76 -19.26
CA ASP A 29 -10.65 -15.92 -20.16
C ASP A 29 -9.62 -15.84 -21.30
N ASP A 30 -9.51 -14.66 -21.94
CA ASP A 30 -8.61 -14.45 -23.08
C ASP A 30 -7.12 -14.42 -22.66
N THR A 31 -6.80 -13.82 -21.51
CA THR A 31 -5.41 -13.58 -21.08
C THR A 31 -4.82 -14.73 -20.26
N CYS A 32 -5.66 -15.50 -19.56
CA CYS A 32 -5.24 -16.58 -18.66
C CYS A 32 -5.74 -17.96 -19.10
N ALA A 33 -6.05 -18.16 -20.40
CA ALA A 33 -6.57 -19.42 -20.94
C ALA A 33 -5.74 -20.66 -20.54
N ASP A 34 -4.41 -20.55 -20.58
CA ASP A 34 -3.47 -21.62 -20.23
C ASP A 34 -2.89 -21.49 -18.81
N GLU A 35 -3.34 -20.48 -18.04
CA GLU A 35 -2.76 -20.10 -16.76
C GLU A 35 -3.82 -20.07 -15.63
N PRO A 36 -4.47 -21.22 -15.32
CA PRO A 36 -5.60 -21.26 -14.37
C PRO A 36 -5.23 -20.80 -12.96
N ARG A 37 -3.96 -20.98 -12.57
CA ARG A 37 -3.44 -20.50 -11.29
C ARG A 37 -3.33 -18.98 -11.23
N VAL A 38 -2.85 -18.34 -12.30
CA VAL A 38 -2.76 -16.87 -12.39
C VAL A 38 -4.15 -16.27 -12.36
N ARG A 39 -5.11 -16.87 -13.08
CA ARG A 39 -6.50 -16.45 -13.07
C ARG A 39 -7.09 -16.42 -11.66
N ALA A 40 -6.97 -17.51 -10.91
CA ALA A 40 -7.54 -17.63 -9.57
C ALA A 40 -6.99 -16.56 -8.61
N GLU A 41 -5.69 -16.27 -8.69
CA GLU A 41 -5.04 -15.24 -7.86
C GLU A 41 -5.52 -13.83 -8.26
N VAL A 42 -5.65 -13.54 -9.56
CA VAL A 42 -6.18 -12.24 -10.03
C VAL A 42 -7.64 -12.06 -9.64
N GLU A 43 -8.48 -13.10 -9.75
CA GLU A 43 -9.88 -13.06 -9.30
C GLU A 43 -9.95 -12.76 -7.79
N ALA A 44 -9.14 -13.42 -6.97
CA ALA A 44 -9.07 -13.16 -5.53
C ALA A 44 -8.63 -11.72 -5.21
N LEU A 45 -7.67 -11.17 -5.96
CA LEU A 45 -7.23 -9.77 -5.79
C LEU A 45 -8.33 -8.78 -6.18
N LEU A 46 -9.06 -9.04 -7.28
CA LEU A 46 -10.17 -8.19 -7.72
C LEU A 46 -11.35 -8.21 -6.74
N GLU A 47 -11.62 -9.34 -6.09
CA GLU A 47 -12.62 -9.45 -5.03
C GLU A 47 -12.23 -8.63 -3.79
N GLN A 48 -10.96 -8.66 -3.39
CA GLN A 48 -10.44 -7.86 -2.28
C GLN A 48 -10.45 -6.36 -2.58
N ASP A 49 -10.16 -5.96 -3.81
CA ASP A 49 -10.27 -4.57 -4.27
C ASP A 49 -11.73 -4.08 -4.27
N ALA A 50 -12.65 -4.91 -4.76
CA ALA A 50 -14.08 -4.61 -4.78
C ALA A 50 -14.71 -4.63 -3.37
N ALA A 51 -14.12 -5.34 -2.41
CA ALA A 51 -14.57 -5.32 -1.04
C ALA A 51 -14.43 -3.89 -0.48
N PRO A 52 -15.51 -3.31 0.10
CA PRO A 52 -15.39 -2.02 0.75
C PRO A 52 -14.30 -2.14 1.80
N HIS A 53 -13.27 -1.29 1.68
CA HIS A 53 -12.09 -1.26 2.55
C HIS A 53 -12.46 -0.82 3.99
N HIS A 54 -13.35 -1.57 4.66
CA HIS A 54 -13.75 -1.35 6.04
C HIS A 54 -12.59 -1.63 7.01
N LEU A 55 -11.57 -2.39 6.57
CA LEU A 55 -10.39 -2.71 7.37
C LEU A 55 -9.37 -1.57 7.44
N LEU A 56 -9.25 -0.72 6.41
CA LEU A 56 -8.28 0.40 6.43
C LEU A 56 -8.80 1.65 7.17
N MET A 57 -10.12 1.81 7.32
CA MET A 57 -10.72 2.92 8.07
C MET A 57 -10.90 2.60 9.57
N ALA A 58 -11.13 1.34 9.93
CA ALA A 58 -11.23 0.94 11.33
C ALA A 58 -9.90 1.11 12.09
N ASP A 59 -8.76 0.94 11.41
CA ASP A 59 -7.43 1.12 12.01
C ASP A 59 -7.03 2.61 12.16
N ALA A 60 -7.64 3.51 11.38
CA ALA A 60 -7.41 4.95 11.52
C ALA A 60 -8.10 5.51 12.76
N ALA A 61 -9.30 5.02 13.11
CA ALA A 61 -10.02 5.45 14.30
C ALA A 61 -9.44 4.83 15.58
N THR A 62 -9.04 3.54 15.53
CA THR A 62 -8.56 2.82 16.72
C THR A 62 -7.11 3.16 17.08
N ARG A 63 -6.24 3.48 16.11
CA ARG A 63 -4.87 3.96 16.40
C ARG A 63 -4.81 5.40 16.90
N ARG A 64 -5.84 6.21 16.62
CA ARG A 64 -5.95 7.60 17.09
C ARG A 64 -6.23 7.69 18.59
N ALA A 65 -6.74 6.62 19.20
CA ALA A 65 -7.00 6.54 20.64
C ALA A 65 -5.83 5.97 21.46
N SER A 66 -4.85 5.31 20.82
CA SER A 66 -3.81 4.54 21.51
C SER A 66 -2.38 5.04 21.30
N THR A 67 -2.19 6.08 20.49
CA THR A 67 -0.90 6.75 20.37
C THR A 67 -1.02 8.15 20.98
N SER A 68 -0.79 8.25 22.29
CA SER A 68 -0.02 9.41 22.74
C SER A 68 1.27 9.34 21.92
N PRO A 69 1.55 10.31 21.04
CA PRO A 69 2.77 10.24 20.24
C PRO A 69 3.91 10.16 21.24
N ALA A 70 4.71 9.09 21.16
CA ALA A 70 5.97 9.05 21.88
C ALA A 70 6.66 10.39 21.60
N PRO A 71 7.20 11.08 22.63
CA PRO A 71 7.79 12.39 22.43
C PRO A 71 8.81 12.29 21.30
N ALA A 72 8.69 13.20 20.32
CA ALA A 72 9.57 13.22 19.16
C ALA A 72 11.03 13.22 19.65
N PRO A 73 11.92 12.43 19.01
CA PRO A 73 13.32 12.41 19.41
C PRO A 73 13.89 13.82 19.27
N THR A 74 14.59 14.31 20.30
CA THR A 74 15.17 15.66 20.28
C THR A 74 16.33 15.78 19.30
N ARG A 75 16.97 14.65 18.94
CA ARG A 75 18.11 14.55 18.02
C ARG A 75 18.08 13.26 17.21
N ILE A 76 18.54 13.33 15.96
CA ILE A 76 18.81 12.20 15.07
C ILE A 76 20.19 12.43 14.44
N GLY A 77 21.21 11.69 14.87
CA GLY A 77 22.59 11.92 14.42
C GLY A 77 23.06 13.36 14.68
N PRO A 78 23.61 14.07 13.68
CA PRO A 78 24.04 15.48 13.83
C PRO A 78 22.88 16.49 13.72
N TYR A 79 21.64 16.02 13.62
CA TYR A 79 20.46 16.87 13.43
C TYR A 79 19.67 17.02 14.72
N ARG A 80 19.43 18.27 15.15
CA ARG A 80 18.53 18.64 16.23
C ARG A 80 17.13 18.88 15.68
N ILE A 81 16.15 18.15 16.19
CA ILE A 81 14.75 18.27 15.74
C ILE A 81 14.13 19.55 16.29
N ILE A 82 13.49 20.33 15.42
CA ILE A 82 12.83 21.60 15.75
C ILE A 82 11.32 21.40 15.87
N ASP A 83 10.70 20.87 14.82
CA ASP A 83 9.25 20.64 14.75
C ASP A 83 8.90 19.50 13.78
N VAL A 84 7.63 19.09 13.78
CA VAL A 84 7.07 18.14 12.82
C VAL A 84 6.46 18.92 11.66
N LEU A 85 6.89 18.62 10.44
CA LEU A 85 6.35 19.20 9.22
C LEU A 85 5.15 18.41 8.68
N GLY A 86 5.06 17.11 8.96
CA GLY A 86 3.93 16.28 8.56
C GLY A 86 4.07 14.82 8.97
N ALA A 87 2.95 14.09 8.97
CA ALA A 87 2.91 12.65 9.25
C ALA A 87 1.98 11.95 8.25
N GLY A 88 2.40 10.77 7.81
CA GLY A 88 1.65 9.92 6.88
C GLY A 88 1.70 8.45 7.29
N ALA A 89 1.10 7.58 6.48
CA ALA A 89 1.01 6.14 6.79
C ALA A 89 2.36 5.46 7.04
N MET A 90 3.43 5.96 6.41
CA MET A 90 4.76 5.35 6.41
C MET A 90 5.83 6.16 7.18
N GLY A 91 5.44 7.20 7.93
CA GLY A 91 6.42 7.95 8.74
C GLY A 91 6.06 9.39 9.08
N VAL A 92 7.02 10.07 9.68
CA VAL A 92 6.94 11.47 10.13
C VAL A 92 8.10 12.26 9.52
N VAL A 93 7.80 13.44 9.00
CA VAL A 93 8.76 14.40 8.46
C VAL A 93 9.03 15.46 9.52
N TYR A 94 10.30 15.62 9.88
CA TYR A 94 10.74 16.60 10.86
C TYR A 94 11.52 17.73 10.18
N ARG A 95 11.35 18.95 10.70
CA ARG A 95 12.32 20.02 10.48
C ARG A 95 13.45 19.83 11.48
N ALA A 96 14.69 19.93 11.00
CA ALA A 96 15.85 19.80 11.86
C ALA A 96 16.95 20.78 11.46
N GLU A 97 17.82 21.11 12.41
CA GLU A 97 19.03 21.89 12.21
C GLU A 97 20.26 20.99 12.38
N GLN A 98 21.22 21.09 11.46
CA GLN A 98 22.47 20.37 11.57
C GLN A 98 23.47 21.17 12.42
N ASP A 99 24.03 20.56 13.45
CA ASP A 99 24.95 21.25 14.37
C ASP A 99 26.23 21.74 13.69
N ASN A 100 26.70 21.04 12.66
CA ASN A 100 27.92 21.39 11.93
C ASN A 100 27.75 21.11 10.43
N PRO A 101 27.19 22.06 9.66
CA PRO A 101 27.09 21.92 8.21
C PRO A 101 28.49 21.87 7.61
N ARG A 102 28.70 20.96 6.65
CA ARG A 102 29.96 20.84 5.90
C ARG A 102 29.99 21.81 4.74
#